data_AF-A0A349BP57-F1
#
_entry.id   AF-A0A349BP57-F1
#
_cell.length_a   1.000
_cell.length_b   1.000
_cell.length_c   1.000
_cell.angle_alpha   90.00
_cell.angle_beta   90.00
_cell.angle_gamma   90.00
#
_symmetry.space_group_name_H-M   'P 1'
#
loop_
_entity.id
_entity.type
_entity.pdbx_description
1 polymer ?
#
loop_
_entity_poly.entity_id
_entity_poly.type
_entity_poly.pdbx_seq_one_letter_code
_entity_poly.pdbx_strand_id
1 'polypeptide(L)'
;MIPPHTFGGKVEREEGKGFRRLGSKYVPCTFLWYSMSVRWDGMVVPCCVDLAGDMPVGDVNKESLLDIWNGERLMDIREKIVSKRYKEILLCSGCDILWKEQVLGIPVKSIKELKYFLT
;
A
#
# COMPACT_ATOMS: atom_id res chain seq x y z
N MET A 1 -6.50 15.05 10.86
CA MET A 1 -6.97 14.67 9.52
C MET A 1 -5.81 14.05 8.75
N ILE A 2 -5.93 12.79 8.32
CA ILE A 2 -4.93 12.17 7.44
C ILE A 2 -5.02 12.91 6.10
N PRO A 3 -3.92 13.47 5.56
CA PRO A 3 -3.96 14.10 4.24
C PRO A 3 -4.47 13.07 3.23
N PRO A 4 -5.45 13.39 2.36
CA PRO A 4 -5.90 12.48 1.31
C PRO A 4 -4.70 11.93 0.56
N HIS A 5 -4.68 10.62 0.34
CA HIS A 5 -3.61 9.89 -0.33
C HIS A 5 -3.68 10.08 -1.85
N THR A 6 -2.61 9.72 -2.55
CA THR A 6 -2.52 9.79 -4.04
C THR A 6 -3.37 8.77 -4.80
N PHE A 7 -4.08 7.87 -4.09
CA PHE A 7 -4.72 6.71 -4.69
C PHE A 7 -3.80 5.90 -5.63
N GLY A 8 -2.57 5.62 -5.16
CA GLY A 8 -1.56 4.93 -5.97
C GLY A 8 -0.94 5.80 -7.07
N GLY A 9 -0.87 7.11 -6.86
CA GLY A 9 -0.36 8.07 -7.84
C GLY A 9 -1.38 8.52 -8.89
N LYS A 10 -2.64 8.09 -8.82
CA LYS A 10 -3.68 8.36 -9.83
C LYS A 10 -4.38 9.70 -9.68
N VAL A 11 -4.30 10.33 -8.52
CA VAL A 11 -4.97 11.62 -8.25
C VAL A 11 -3.93 12.68 -7.89
N GLU A 12 -3.89 13.75 -8.67
CA GLU A 12 -3.16 14.97 -8.34
C GLU A 12 -4.01 15.87 -7.45
N ARG A 13 -3.35 16.55 -6.50
CA ARG A 13 -4.02 17.51 -5.61
C ARG A 13 -4.23 18.87 -6.26
N GLU A 14 -3.31 19.24 -7.16
CA GLU A 14 -3.30 20.42 -8.01
C GLU A 14 -2.60 20.04 -9.32
N GLU A 15 -3.11 20.49 -10.47
CA GLU A 15 -2.52 20.21 -11.79
C GLU A 15 -1.02 20.57 -11.81
N GLY A 16 -0.18 19.60 -12.16
CA GLY A 16 1.26 19.83 -12.31
C GLY A 16 2.05 19.89 -11.00
N LYS A 17 1.40 19.69 -9.84
CA LYS A 17 2.10 19.51 -8.57
C LYS A 17 1.95 18.06 -8.09
N GLY A 18 3.00 17.28 -8.33
CA GLY A 18 3.14 15.93 -7.80
C GLY A 18 2.95 15.92 -6.27
N PHE A 19 2.35 14.85 -5.77
CA PHE A 19 1.99 14.76 -4.37
C PHE A 19 3.21 14.78 -3.44
N ARG A 20 3.07 15.48 -2.30
CA ARG A 20 4.13 15.61 -1.31
C ARG A 20 4.41 14.24 -0.68
N ARG A 21 5.62 13.71 -0.90
CA ARG A 21 6.13 12.56 -0.11
C ARG A 21 6.02 12.91 1.37
N LEU A 22 5.46 12.01 2.18
CA LEU A 22 5.30 12.24 3.63
C LEU A 22 6.65 12.18 4.38
N GLY A 23 7.72 11.81 3.69
CA GLY A 23 9.11 12.01 4.12
C GLY A 23 10.11 11.58 3.06
N SER A 24 11.39 11.47 3.43
CA SER A 24 12.49 11.15 2.50
C SER A 24 12.91 9.68 2.49
N LYS A 25 12.53 8.90 3.50
CA LYS A 25 12.98 7.50 3.67
C LYS A 25 11.95 6.50 3.20
N TYR A 26 12.41 5.47 2.49
CA TYR A 26 11.59 4.36 2.04
C TYR A 26 11.14 3.48 3.22
N VAL A 27 9.85 3.17 3.27
CA VAL A 27 9.23 2.24 4.22
C VAL A 27 8.38 1.24 3.43
N PRO A 28 8.67 -0.06 3.48
CA PRO A 28 7.81 -1.09 2.89
C PRO A 28 6.36 -0.93 3.36
N CYS A 29 5.42 -1.01 2.42
CA CYS A 29 4.00 -0.90 2.75
C CYS A 29 3.52 -2.14 3.50
N THR A 30 3.10 -2.01 4.75
CA THR A 30 2.67 -3.15 5.57
C THR A 30 1.29 -3.70 5.21
N PHE A 31 0.48 -2.99 4.42
CA PHE A 31 -0.88 -3.42 4.05
C PHE A 31 -0.92 -4.83 3.46
N LEU A 32 0.09 -5.20 2.67
CA LEU A 32 0.17 -6.52 2.01
C LEU A 32 0.26 -7.71 2.99
N TRP A 33 0.54 -7.46 4.27
CA TRP A 33 0.67 -8.48 5.31
C TRP A 33 -0.54 -8.61 6.23
N TYR A 34 -1.50 -7.69 6.17
CA TYR A 34 -2.70 -7.76 7.01
C TYR A 34 -4.00 -7.42 6.28
N SER A 35 -3.95 -7.01 5.01
CA SER A 35 -5.13 -6.60 4.25
C SER A 35 -5.03 -6.95 2.76
N MET A 36 -6.17 -7.35 2.21
CA MET A 36 -6.52 -7.37 0.79
C MET A 36 -7.98 -6.91 0.69
N SER A 37 -8.43 -6.45 -0.47
CA SER A 37 -9.79 -5.93 -0.65
C SER A 37 -10.56 -6.77 -1.67
N VAL A 38 -11.73 -7.24 -1.28
CA VAL A 38 -12.69 -7.92 -2.16
C VAL A 38 -13.61 -6.86 -2.77
N ARG A 39 -13.68 -6.81 -4.09
CA ARG A 39 -14.55 -5.91 -4.85
C ARG A 39 -15.96 -6.47 -4.95
N TRP A 40 -16.91 -5.62 -5.36
CA TRP A 40 -18.33 -5.96 -5.45
C TRP A 40 -18.63 -7.12 -6.40
N ASP A 41 -17.79 -7.33 -7.42
CA ASP A 41 -17.87 -8.41 -8.41
C ASP A 41 -17.13 -9.69 -7.97
N GLY A 42 -16.52 -9.68 -6.79
CA GLY A 42 -15.73 -10.80 -6.25
C GLY A 42 -14.25 -10.76 -6.61
N MET A 43 -13.80 -9.84 -7.46
CA MET A 43 -12.38 -9.66 -7.76
C MET A 43 -11.63 -9.20 -6.51
N VAL A 44 -10.45 -9.76 -6.25
CA VAL A 44 -9.62 -9.41 -5.10
C VAL A 44 -8.42 -8.58 -5.57
N VAL A 45 -8.15 -7.47 -4.87
CA VAL A 45 -7.03 -6.55 -5.12
C VAL A 45 -6.15 -6.40 -3.88
N PRO A 46 -4.85 -6.12 -4.04
CA PRO A 46 -3.87 -6.11 -2.93
C PRO A 46 -3.97 -4.84 -2.07
N CYS A 47 -4.70 -3.82 -2.50
CA CYS A 47 -4.80 -2.56 -1.78
C CYS A 47 -6.16 -1.89 -1.98
N CYS A 48 -6.74 -1.35 -0.91
CA CYS A 48 -8.04 -0.66 -0.95
C CYS A 48 -8.04 0.63 -1.78
N VAL A 49 -6.85 1.19 -2.07
CA VAL A 49 -6.72 2.36 -2.94
C VAL A 49 -6.85 2.01 -4.42
N ASP A 50 -6.86 0.71 -4.78
CA ASP A 50 -7.09 0.24 -6.14
C ASP A 50 -8.58 0.31 -6.52
N LEU A 51 -9.09 1.53 -6.63
CA LEU A 51 -10.50 1.76 -6.94
C LEU A 51 -10.89 1.27 -8.35
N ALA A 52 -9.94 1.28 -9.30
CA ALA A 52 -10.16 0.80 -10.66
C ALA A 52 -10.10 -0.74 -10.76
N GLY A 53 -9.32 -1.39 -9.88
CA GLY A 53 -9.11 -2.84 -9.94
C GLY A 53 -8.02 -3.23 -10.93
N ASP A 54 -6.99 -2.39 -11.09
CA ASP A 54 -5.94 -2.59 -12.10
C ASP A 54 -4.95 -3.69 -11.72
N MET A 55 -4.92 -4.11 -10.46
CA MET A 55 -4.01 -5.16 -9.97
C MET A 55 -4.79 -6.31 -9.33
N PRO A 56 -5.55 -7.12 -10.11
CA PRO A 56 -6.22 -8.29 -9.56
C PRO A 56 -5.21 -9.33 -9.07
N VAL A 57 -5.42 -9.84 -7.86
CA VAL A 57 -4.63 -10.94 -7.28
C VAL A 57 -5.41 -12.26 -7.24
N GLY A 58 -6.74 -12.22 -7.33
CA GLY A 58 -7.59 -13.41 -7.36
C GLY A 58 -9.07 -13.06 -7.52
N ASP A 59 -9.94 -14.06 -7.38
CA ASP A 59 -11.40 -13.95 -7.50
C ASP A 59 -12.07 -14.93 -6.53
N VAL A 60 -12.86 -14.41 -5.57
CA VAL A 60 -13.50 -15.24 -4.53
C VAL A 60 -14.57 -16.18 -5.08
N ASN A 61 -15.04 -15.96 -6.31
CA ASN A 61 -15.96 -16.87 -6.98
C ASN A 61 -15.27 -18.14 -7.49
N LYS A 62 -13.93 -18.18 -7.49
CA LYS A 62 -13.11 -19.27 -8.06
C LYS A 62 -12.18 -19.92 -7.06
N GLU A 63 -11.63 -19.15 -6.14
CA GLU A 63 -10.57 -19.57 -5.21
C GLU A 63 -10.91 -19.12 -3.78
N SER A 64 -10.39 -19.83 -2.77
CA SER A 64 -10.57 -19.40 -1.38
C SER A 64 -9.73 -18.15 -1.09
N LEU A 65 -10.16 -17.34 -0.11
CA LEU A 65 -9.36 -16.18 0.33
C LEU A 65 -7.96 -16.57 0.80
N LEU A 66 -7.81 -17.75 1.42
CA LEU A 66 -6.51 -18.21 1.89
C LEU A 66 -5.57 -18.59 0.74
N ASP A 67 -6.12 -19.17 -0.32
CA ASP A 67 -5.36 -19.51 -1.53
C ASP A 67 -4.93 -18.24 -2.26
N ILE A 68 -5.84 -17.27 -2.42
CA ILE A 68 -5.52 -15.96 -3.01
C ILE A 68 -4.46 -15.22 -2.18
N TRP A 69 -4.58 -15.27 -0.85
CA TRP A 69 -3.64 -14.62 0.08
C TRP A 69 -2.22 -15.19 0.00
N ASN A 70 -2.10 -16.49 -0.25
CA ASN A 70 -0.82 -17.18 -0.43
C ASN A 70 -0.47 -17.42 -1.91
N GLY A 71 -1.26 -16.87 -2.83
CA GLY A 71 -1.07 -17.04 -4.26
C GLY A 71 0.16 -16.29 -4.77
N GLU A 72 0.69 -16.76 -5.90
CA GLU A 72 1.93 -16.26 -6.50
C GLU A 72 1.87 -14.75 -6.76
N ARG A 73 0.71 -14.22 -7.20
CA ARG A 73 0.54 -12.79 -7.49
C ARG A 73 0.78 -11.93 -6.25
N LEU A 74 0.19 -12.29 -5.10
CA LEU A 74 0.35 -11.50 -3.88
C LEU A 74 1.74 -11.71 -3.26
N MET A 75 2.31 -12.91 -3.38
CA MET A 75 3.69 -13.18 -2.96
C MET A 75 4.73 -12.37 -3.75
N ASP A 76 4.57 -12.27 -5.08
CA ASP A 76 5.44 -11.48 -5.96
C ASP A 76 5.40 -9.98 -5.58
N ILE A 77 4.21 -9.44 -5.31
CA ILE A 77 4.08 -8.05 -4.87
C ILE A 77 4.77 -7.83 -3.52
N ARG A 78 4.63 -8.76 -2.57
CA ARG A 78 5.31 -8.69 -1.26
C ARG A 78 6.83 -8.70 -1.43
N GLU A 79 7.36 -9.60 -2.25
CA GLU A 79 8.79 -9.70 -2.54
C GLU A 79 9.31 -8.40 -3.17
N LYS A 80 8.64 -7.88 -4.20
CA LYS A 80 9.02 -6.60 -4.82
C LYS A 80 9.01 -5.44 -3.84
N ILE A 81 8.06 -5.38 -2.91
CA ILE A 81 8.00 -4.32 -1.89
C ILE A 81 9.15 -4.41 -0.88
N VAL A 82 9.50 -5.60 -0.38
CA VAL A 82 10.63 -5.72 0.55
C VAL A 82 11.98 -5.49 -0.15
N SER A 83 12.10 -5.92 -1.40
CA SER A 83 13.28 -5.74 -2.26
C SER A 83 13.42 -4.33 -2.84
N LYS A 84 12.56 -3.37 -2.46
CA LYS A 84 12.51 -1.99 -2.97
C LYS A 84 12.28 -1.88 -4.49
N ARG A 85 11.71 -2.92 -5.11
CA ARG A 85 11.31 -2.98 -6.52
C ARG A 85 9.88 -2.45 -6.75
N TYR A 86 9.44 -1.49 -5.92
CA TYR A 86 8.08 -0.94 -5.95
C TYR A 86 7.71 -0.24 -7.27
N LYS A 87 8.71 0.19 -8.07
CA LYS A 87 8.50 0.77 -9.40
C LYS A 87 7.97 -0.25 -10.43
N GLU A 88 8.17 -1.54 -10.17
CA GLU A 88 7.66 -2.63 -11.02
C GLU A 88 6.18 -2.94 -10.72
N ILE A 89 5.60 -2.36 -9.67
CA ILE A 89 4.22 -2.56 -9.27
C ILE A 89 3.43 -1.30 -9.65
N LEU A 90 2.45 -1.45 -10.54
CA LEU A 90 1.70 -0.35 -11.15
C LEU A 90 1.23 0.70 -10.14
N LEU A 91 0.47 0.30 -9.11
CA LEU A 91 -0.04 1.25 -8.10
C LEU A 91 1.02 1.74 -7.11
N CYS A 92 2.07 0.96 -6.87
CA CYS A 92 3.07 1.33 -5.87
C CYS A 92 4.10 2.32 -6.42
N SER A 93 4.27 2.36 -7.74
CA SER A 93 5.22 3.24 -8.44
C SER A 93 5.04 4.73 -8.09
N GLY A 94 3.77 5.17 -7.96
CA GLY A 94 3.37 6.53 -7.61
C GLY A 94 2.86 6.72 -6.17
N CYS A 95 2.97 5.70 -5.31
CA CYS A 95 2.36 5.71 -3.99
C CYS A 95 3.15 6.56 -2.97
N ASP A 96 2.47 7.50 -2.32
CA ASP A 96 3.02 8.40 -1.29
C ASP A 96 3.25 7.72 0.07
N ILE A 97 2.59 6.59 0.33
CA ILE A 97 2.65 5.85 1.61
C ILE A 97 4.02 5.21 1.84
N LEU A 98 4.77 4.93 0.76
CA LEU A 98 6.10 4.33 0.82
C LEU A 98 7.18 5.26 1.38
N TRP A 99 6.85 6.54 1.62
CA TRP A 99 7.81 7.57 2.01
C TRP A 99 7.40 8.21 3.33
N LYS A 100 8.19 8.03 4.39
CA LYS A 100 7.87 8.56 5.73
C LYS A 100 9.12 9.13 6.40
N GLU A 101 8.93 10.14 7.24
CA GLU A 101 9.97 10.59 8.16
C GLU A 101 10.22 9.53 9.24
N GLN A 102 11.48 9.31 9.60
CA GLN A 102 11.88 8.30 10.59
C GLN A 102 12.93 8.85 11.56
N VAL A 103 12.79 8.51 12.83
CA VAL A 103 13.80 8.72 13.89
C VAL A 103 14.27 7.35 14.36
N LEU A 104 15.58 7.09 14.32
CA LEU A 104 16.19 5.79 14.66
C LEU A 104 15.56 4.59 13.91
N GLY A 105 15.14 4.80 12.66
CA GLY A 105 14.48 3.78 11.84
C GLY A 105 12.98 3.59 12.10
N ILE A 106 12.42 4.28 13.10
CA ILE A 106 11.00 4.21 13.46
C ILE A 106 10.26 5.40 12.82
N PRO A 107 9.16 5.18 12.07
CA PRO A 107 8.36 6.26 11.52
C PRO A 107 7.83 7.22 12.59
N VAL A 108 7.93 8.54 12.36
CA VAL A 108 7.63 9.59 13.36
C VAL A 108 6.18 9.55 13.84
N LYS A 109 5.21 9.19 12.99
CA LYS A 109 3.83 8.97 13.41
C LYS A 109 3.72 7.84 14.43
N SER A 110 4.40 6.72 14.19
CA SER A 110 4.42 5.57 15.11
C SER A 110 5.01 5.92 16.47
N ILE A 111 5.97 6.84 16.55
CA ILE A 111 6.51 7.34 17.83
C ILE A 111 5.47 8.15 18.62
N LYS A 112 4.63 8.94 17.94
CA LYS A 112 3.51 9.63 18.62
C LYS A 112 2.50 8.63 19.18
N GLU A 113 2.21 7.57 18.44
CA GLU A 113 1.29 6.51 18.88
C GLU A 113 1.86 5.67 20.04
N LEU A 114 3.19 5.51 20.11
CA LEU A 114 3.89 4.83 21.20
C LEU A 114 3.56 5.43 22.57
N LYS A 115 3.24 6.73 22.63
CA LYS A 115 2.80 7.38 23.87
C LYS A 115 1.53 6.75 24.42
N TYR A 116 0.60 6.31 23.58
CA TYR A 116 -0.64 5.65 24.01
C TYR A 116 -0.44 4.22 24.53
N PHE A 117 0.71 3.60 24.25
CA PHE A 117 1.06 2.26 24.76
C PHE A 117 1.96 2.32 26.00
N LEU A 118 2.57 3.48 26.28
CA LEU A 118 3.50 3.71 27.40
C LEU A 118 2.88 4.51 28.56
N THR A 119 1.62 4.91 28.43
CA THR A 119 0.77 5.47 29.49
C THR A 119 -0.46 4.60 29.66
#